data_AF-A0AAD5FYL8-F1
#
_entry.id   AF-A0AAD5FYL8-F1
#
_cell.length_a   1.000
_cell.length_b   1.000
_cell.length_c   1.000
_cell.angle_alpha   90.00
_cell.angle_beta   90.00
_cell.angle_gamma   90.00
#
_symmetry.space_group_name_H-M   'P 1'
#
loop_
_entity.id
_entity.type
_entity.pdbx_description
1 polymer ?
#
loop_
_entity_poly.entity_id
_entity_poly.type
_entity_poly.pdbx_seq_one_letter_code
_entity_poly.pdbx_strand_id
1 'polypeptide(L)'
;MISRVKLLPCTCIRSYATSANEFTDHHKRLDLHDWPTSKNPTPYEVFGLSSKDIGMSRSELNRILKARYVKLVKIYHPDTSLDLADNFGTPLGDEQKRKRFDLIQESYDILRDARRRVAYNRFKTTSWEQQGPYNPSSEPFSRESFEAYRRANAHRARYDFTKDEAFWSAGTWNDYYQMKYQRAPPTKEELEKNKYKILFGVLAFGALAFGLQIMSAIDRTNQYLIDTHKKNLQSMRDLNVSYEGDGSYSEAENLRKFLIGRRATMRSKNDGFGEEEPSDNELLHKYAKHRVNKWDRQEQEWNERRQSDNL
;
A
#
# COMPACT_ATOMS: atom_id res chain seq x y z
N MET A 1 13.28 -33.64 109.23
CA MET A 1 13.47 -32.45 108.36
C MET A 1 13.03 -32.82 106.95
N ILE A 2 11.83 -32.40 106.53
CA ILE A 2 11.27 -32.72 105.21
C ILE A 2 11.52 -31.51 104.30
N SER A 3 12.39 -31.67 103.31
CA SER A 3 12.74 -30.64 102.33
C SER A 3 11.65 -30.54 101.25
N ARG A 4 10.99 -29.38 101.15
CA ARG A 4 10.03 -29.08 100.07
C ARG A 4 10.77 -28.62 98.82
N VAL A 5 10.72 -29.41 97.76
CA VAL A 5 11.13 -28.99 96.41
C VAL A 5 9.99 -28.18 95.79
N LYS A 6 10.24 -26.89 95.52
CA LYS A 6 9.33 -26.02 94.76
C LYS A 6 9.55 -26.25 93.26
N LEU A 7 8.54 -26.79 92.59
CA LEU A 7 8.47 -26.82 91.12
C LEU A 7 7.99 -25.45 90.63
N LEU A 8 8.79 -24.81 89.77
CA LEU A 8 8.38 -23.60 89.04
C LEU A 8 7.56 -24.00 87.81
N PRO A 9 6.43 -23.33 87.52
CA PRO A 9 5.66 -23.59 86.31
C PRO A 9 6.39 -23.02 85.09
N CYS A 10 6.75 -23.89 84.14
CA CYS A 10 7.16 -23.48 82.80
C CYS A 10 5.95 -22.87 82.10
N THR A 11 5.93 -21.55 81.97
CA THR A 11 4.99 -20.85 81.09
C THR A 11 5.47 -21.01 79.65
N CYS A 12 4.91 -21.99 78.94
CA CYS A 12 5.03 -22.08 77.49
C CYS A 12 4.30 -20.88 76.88
N ILE A 13 5.05 -19.84 76.51
CA ILE A 13 4.52 -18.75 75.69
C ILE A 13 4.10 -19.37 74.36
N ARG A 14 2.80 -19.44 74.11
CA ARG A 14 2.27 -19.77 72.79
C ARG A 14 2.66 -18.66 71.83
N SER A 15 3.72 -18.87 71.06
CA SER A 15 3.95 -18.10 69.85
C SER A 15 2.84 -18.46 68.87
N TYR A 16 1.89 -17.55 68.69
CA TYR A 16 0.95 -17.64 67.58
C TYR A 16 1.73 -17.46 66.29
N ALA A 17 1.55 -18.38 65.35
CA ALA A 17 2.05 -18.21 63.99
C ALA A 17 1.27 -17.04 63.37
N THR A 18 1.83 -15.83 63.42
CA THR A 18 1.45 -14.78 62.48
C THR A 18 1.86 -15.26 61.10
N SER A 19 0.93 -15.81 60.32
CA SER A 19 1.10 -15.90 58.89
C SER A 19 1.34 -14.48 58.41
N ALA A 20 2.59 -14.14 58.08
CA ALA A 20 2.84 -12.96 57.27
C ALA A 20 1.90 -13.10 56.08
N ASN A 21 1.10 -12.06 55.82
CA ASN A 21 0.16 -12.04 54.71
C ASN A 21 0.98 -11.94 53.42
N GLU A 22 1.67 -13.02 53.08
CA GLU A 22 2.58 -13.11 51.95
C GLU A 22 1.68 -13.20 50.73
N PHE A 23 1.63 -12.11 49.96
CA PHE A 23 0.82 -12.01 48.76
C PHE A 23 1.17 -13.19 47.83
N THR A 24 0.29 -14.19 47.76
CA THR A 24 0.58 -15.39 46.98
C THR A 24 0.40 -15.10 45.50
N ASP A 25 1.50 -15.10 44.76
CA ASP A 25 1.47 -14.95 43.31
C ASP A 25 0.80 -16.16 42.65
N HIS A 26 -0.49 -16.00 42.31
CA HIS A 26 -1.29 -17.06 41.71
C HIS A 26 -0.87 -17.43 40.29
N HIS A 27 -0.16 -16.55 39.57
CA HIS A 27 0.35 -16.84 38.23
C HIS A 27 1.51 -17.82 38.31
N LYS A 28 2.49 -17.57 39.19
CA LYS A 28 3.62 -18.50 39.44
C LYS A 28 3.15 -19.85 39.96
N ARG A 29 2.17 -19.86 40.88
CA ARG A 29 1.59 -21.10 41.43
C ARG A 29 1.02 -22.01 40.34
N LEU A 30 0.46 -21.43 39.29
CA LEU A 30 -0.21 -22.16 38.22
C LEU A 30 0.67 -22.32 36.97
N ASP A 31 1.93 -21.86 37.00
CA ASP A 31 2.84 -21.84 35.84
C ASP A 31 2.21 -21.10 34.65
N LEU A 32 1.82 -19.85 34.91
CA LEU A 32 1.32 -18.89 33.91
C LEU A 32 2.31 -17.74 33.75
N HIS A 33 2.34 -17.17 32.55
CA HIS A 33 2.91 -15.86 32.30
C HIS A 33 2.20 -14.76 33.09
N ASP A 34 2.93 -13.69 33.37
CA ASP A 34 2.40 -12.49 34.00
C ASP A 34 1.40 -11.77 33.08
N TRP A 35 0.49 -11.01 33.68
CA TRP A 35 -0.53 -10.29 32.92
C TRP A 35 0.10 -9.20 32.03
N PRO A 36 -0.36 -9.01 30.78
CA PRO A 36 0.20 -8.02 29.86
C PRO A 36 0.01 -6.57 30.35
N THR A 37 1.04 -5.75 30.16
CA THR A 37 1.05 -4.31 30.54
C THR A 37 0.47 -3.40 29.45
N SER A 38 0.18 -3.93 28.26
CA SER A 38 -0.38 -3.17 27.14
C SER A 38 -1.81 -2.71 27.47
N LYS A 39 -2.16 -1.48 27.07
CA LYS A 39 -3.49 -0.89 27.32
C LYS A 39 -4.63 -1.72 26.71
N ASN A 40 -4.38 -2.28 25.53
CA ASN A 40 -5.30 -3.15 24.80
C ASN A 40 -4.55 -4.43 24.43
N PRO A 41 -4.48 -5.44 25.32
CA PRO A 41 -3.68 -6.63 25.09
C PRO A 41 -4.26 -7.45 23.95
N THR A 42 -3.38 -8.00 23.11
CA THR A 42 -3.81 -8.90 22.04
C THR A 42 -4.22 -10.27 22.63
N PRO A 43 -5.11 -11.04 21.98
CA PRO A 43 -5.44 -12.40 22.41
C PRO A 43 -4.21 -13.29 22.60
N TYR A 44 -3.17 -13.09 21.79
CA TYR A 44 -1.90 -13.81 21.94
C TYR A 44 -1.14 -13.40 23.20
N GLU A 45 -1.11 -12.10 23.52
CA GLU A 45 -0.53 -11.58 24.76
C GLU A 45 -1.28 -12.05 26.00
N VAL A 46 -2.63 -12.09 25.98
CA VAL A 46 -3.46 -12.54 27.13
C VAL A 46 -3.18 -13.99 27.50
N PHE A 47 -2.84 -14.83 26.53
CA PHE A 47 -2.46 -16.23 26.79
C PHE A 47 -0.95 -16.44 26.87
N GLY A 48 -0.12 -15.43 26.64
CA GLY A 48 1.34 -15.54 26.61
C GLY A 48 1.84 -16.48 25.51
N LEU A 49 1.16 -16.50 24.35
CA LEU A 49 1.54 -17.34 23.22
C LEU A 49 2.69 -16.68 22.45
N SER A 50 3.80 -17.41 22.29
CA SER A 50 4.95 -16.95 21.49
C SER A 50 4.73 -17.22 20.00
N SER A 51 5.52 -16.59 19.12
CA SER A 51 5.55 -16.89 17.69
C SER A 51 5.81 -18.37 17.40
N LYS A 52 6.56 -19.06 18.29
CA LYS A 52 6.78 -20.51 18.22
C LYS A 52 5.48 -21.29 18.41
N ASP A 53 4.65 -20.86 19.36
CA ASP A 53 3.38 -21.51 19.65
C ASP A 53 2.36 -21.33 18.50
N ILE A 54 2.41 -20.17 17.85
CA ILE A 54 1.56 -19.86 16.69
C ILE A 54 1.89 -20.77 15.49
N GLY A 55 3.14 -21.20 15.36
CA GLY A 55 3.60 -22.10 14.30
C GLY A 55 3.29 -23.58 14.52
N MET A 56 2.77 -23.98 15.69
CA MET A 56 2.46 -25.38 16.00
C MET A 56 1.23 -25.91 15.27
N SER A 57 1.03 -27.23 15.33
CA SER A 57 -0.19 -27.86 14.82
C SER A 57 -1.44 -27.31 15.53
N ARG A 58 -2.56 -27.25 14.81
CA ARG A 58 -3.82 -26.70 15.33
C ARG A 58 -4.30 -27.41 16.60
N SER A 59 -4.13 -28.73 16.67
CA SER A 59 -4.53 -29.53 17.82
C SER A 59 -3.68 -29.23 19.05
N GLU A 60 -2.37 -29.09 18.88
CA GLU A 60 -1.43 -28.78 19.95
C GLU A 60 -1.68 -27.38 20.52
N LEU A 61 -1.85 -26.40 19.63
CA LEU A 61 -2.21 -25.03 20.01
C LEU A 61 -3.53 -25.01 20.79
N ASN A 62 -4.56 -25.69 20.32
CA ASN A 62 -5.85 -25.75 21.02
C ASN A 62 -5.75 -26.43 22.40
N ARG A 63 -4.88 -27.43 22.54
CA ARG A 63 -4.61 -28.09 23.83
C ARG A 63 -3.96 -27.12 24.81
N ILE A 64 -2.91 -26.40 24.39
CA ILE A 64 -2.21 -25.41 25.22
C ILE A 64 -3.14 -24.25 25.58
N LEU A 65 -3.90 -23.75 24.60
CA LEU A 65 -4.88 -22.68 24.79
C LEU A 65 -5.92 -23.07 25.84
N LYS A 66 -6.52 -24.26 25.72
CA LYS A 66 -7.50 -24.77 26.68
C LYS A 66 -6.90 -24.91 28.09
N ALA A 67 -5.67 -25.42 28.19
CA ALA A 67 -4.99 -25.57 29.47
C ALA A 67 -4.76 -24.21 30.15
N ARG A 68 -4.26 -23.22 29.42
CA ARG A 68 -4.03 -21.85 29.94
C ARG A 68 -5.35 -21.15 30.28
N TYR A 69 -6.37 -21.28 29.44
CA TYR A 69 -7.71 -20.75 29.67
C TYR A 69 -8.32 -21.24 31.00
N VAL A 70 -8.31 -22.56 31.25
CA VAL A 70 -8.86 -23.11 32.50
C VAL A 70 -8.12 -22.57 33.72
N LYS A 71 -6.80 -22.38 33.64
CA LYS A 71 -6.04 -21.81 34.75
C LYS A 71 -6.34 -20.32 34.95
N LEU A 72 -6.41 -19.53 33.88
CA LEU A 72 -6.74 -18.10 33.93
C LEU A 72 -8.15 -17.86 34.49
N VAL A 73 -9.15 -18.64 34.05
CA VAL A 73 -10.52 -18.56 34.56
C VAL A 73 -10.55 -18.81 36.07
N LYS A 74 -9.82 -19.79 36.60
CA LYS A 74 -9.76 -20.05 38.05
C LYS A 74 -9.26 -18.84 38.85
N ILE A 75 -8.35 -18.06 38.28
CA ILE A 75 -7.76 -16.88 38.93
C ILE A 75 -8.73 -15.69 38.85
N TYR A 76 -9.24 -15.40 37.64
CA TYR A 76 -9.96 -14.16 37.33
C TYR A 76 -11.49 -14.27 37.35
N HIS A 77 -12.07 -15.42 37.68
CA HIS A 77 -13.53 -15.55 37.78
C HIS A 77 -14.11 -14.53 38.80
N PRO A 78 -15.21 -13.83 38.48
CA PRO A 78 -15.80 -12.83 39.38
C PRO A 78 -16.23 -13.39 40.73
N ASP A 79 -16.69 -14.65 40.79
CA ASP A 79 -17.13 -15.27 42.05
C ASP A 79 -15.97 -15.73 42.95
N THR A 80 -14.73 -15.65 42.47
CA THR A 80 -13.58 -16.09 43.24
C THR A 80 -13.10 -14.93 44.13
N SER A 81 -13.04 -15.09 45.45
CA SER A 81 -12.58 -14.05 46.39
C SER A 81 -11.04 -13.98 46.54
N LEU A 82 -10.29 -14.29 45.47
CA LEU A 82 -8.83 -14.23 45.51
C LEU A 82 -8.36 -12.78 45.37
N ASP A 83 -7.56 -12.34 46.33
CA ASP A 83 -6.83 -11.07 46.30
C ASP A 83 -5.73 -11.16 45.25
N LEU A 84 -5.91 -10.43 44.17
CA LEU A 84 -4.94 -10.33 43.08
C LEU A 84 -4.21 -9.00 43.22
N ALA A 85 -2.93 -8.99 42.95
CA ALA A 85 -2.15 -7.77 42.78
C ALA A 85 -1.77 -7.66 41.32
N ASP A 86 -1.68 -6.42 40.86
CA ASP A 86 -1.11 -6.12 39.57
C ASP A 86 0.42 -6.30 39.59
N ASN A 87 1.05 -6.20 38.42
CA ASN A 87 2.52 -6.25 38.29
C ASN A 87 3.23 -5.19 39.16
N PHE A 88 2.51 -4.12 39.55
CA PHE A 88 3.00 -3.03 40.40
C PHE A 88 2.68 -3.22 41.90
N GLY A 89 2.14 -4.38 42.29
CA GLY A 89 1.81 -4.69 43.70
C GLY A 89 0.55 -4.03 44.23
N THR A 90 -0.23 -3.35 43.39
CA THR A 90 -1.52 -2.76 43.78
C THR A 90 -2.63 -3.82 43.75
N PRO A 91 -3.50 -3.91 44.78
CA PRO A 91 -4.62 -4.85 44.76
C PRO A 91 -5.56 -4.54 43.60
N LEU A 92 -5.97 -5.58 42.89
CA LEU A 92 -6.83 -5.51 41.73
C LEU A 92 -8.28 -5.33 42.19
N GLY A 93 -8.93 -4.24 41.77
CA GLY A 93 -10.34 -4.04 42.09
C GLY A 93 -11.25 -5.04 41.35
N ASP A 94 -12.45 -5.28 41.87
CA ASP A 94 -13.42 -6.22 41.28
C ASP A 94 -13.79 -5.87 39.83
N GLU A 95 -13.90 -4.58 39.51
CA GLU A 95 -14.14 -4.13 38.14
C GLU A 95 -13.00 -4.49 37.19
N GLN A 96 -11.75 -4.37 37.65
CA GLN A 96 -10.58 -4.71 36.85
C GLN A 96 -10.49 -6.22 36.66
N LYS A 97 -10.79 -7.00 37.70
CA LYS A 97 -10.91 -8.46 37.63
C LYS A 97 -11.95 -8.88 36.58
N ARG A 98 -13.12 -8.25 36.59
CA ARG A 98 -14.17 -8.51 35.60
C ARG A 98 -13.72 -8.18 34.18
N LYS A 99 -13.09 -7.01 33.96
CA LYS A 99 -12.54 -6.64 32.65
C LYS A 99 -11.50 -7.65 32.16
N ARG A 100 -10.60 -8.12 33.02
CA ARG A 100 -9.62 -9.16 32.67
C ARG A 100 -10.30 -10.47 32.30
N PHE A 101 -11.35 -10.87 33.03
CA PHE A 101 -12.13 -12.05 32.72
C PHE A 101 -12.84 -11.96 31.36
N ASP A 102 -13.50 -10.83 31.07
CA ASP A 102 -14.17 -10.60 29.79
C ASP A 102 -13.16 -10.65 28.64
N LEU A 103 -11.97 -10.06 28.81
CA LEU A 103 -10.87 -10.14 27.84
C LEU A 103 -10.35 -11.57 27.63
N ILE A 104 -10.23 -12.38 28.69
CA ILE A 104 -9.83 -13.80 28.58
C ILE A 104 -10.86 -14.58 27.76
N GLN A 105 -12.14 -14.33 27.99
CA GLN A 105 -13.25 -14.98 27.29
C GLN A 105 -13.24 -14.62 25.80
N GLU A 106 -13.20 -13.33 25.46
CA GLU A 106 -13.13 -12.85 24.09
C GLU A 106 -11.89 -13.39 23.36
N SER A 107 -10.74 -13.37 24.04
CA SER A 107 -9.49 -13.88 23.48
C SER A 107 -9.57 -15.38 23.18
N TYR A 108 -10.20 -16.16 24.06
CA TYR A 108 -10.39 -17.59 23.86
C TYR A 108 -11.28 -17.86 22.65
N ASP A 109 -12.40 -17.16 22.54
CA ASP A 109 -13.37 -17.34 21.45
C ASP A 109 -12.77 -17.00 20.07
N ILE A 110 -11.88 -16.00 20.01
CA ILE A 110 -11.13 -15.66 18.78
C ILE A 110 -10.12 -16.76 18.41
N LEU A 111 -9.34 -17.24 19.38
CA LEU A 111 -8.22 -18.14 19.11
C LEU A 111 -8.60 -19.61 18.92
N ARG A 112 -9.70 -20.04 19.57
CA ARG A 112 -10.22 -21.41 19.51
C ARG A 112 -10.63 -21.80 18.08
N ASP A 113 -11.35 -20.91 17.41
CA ASP A 113 -11.90 -21.18 16.09
C ASP A 113 -10.91 -20.75 15.01
N ALA A 114 -10.43 -21.71 14.22
CA ALA A 114 -9.37 -21.45 13.23
C ALA A 114 -9.74 -20.35 12.21
N ARG A 115 -11.02 -20.26 11.83
CA ARG A 115 -11.51 -19.21 10.92
C ARG A 115 -11.46 -17.83 11.58
N ARG A 116 -11.94 -17.72 12.82
CA ARG A 116 -11.92 -16.48 13.61
C ARG A 116 -10.49 -16.02 13.87
N ARG A 117 -9.58 -16.95 14.17
CA ARG A 117 -8.16 -16.67 14.33
C ARG A 117 -7.51 -16.11 13.07
N VAL A 118 -7.79 -16.70 11.91
CA VAL A 118 -7.29 -16.20 10.62
C VAL A 118 -7.89 -14.82 10.30
N ALA A 119 -9.19 -14.64 10.55
CA ALA A 119 -9.89 -13.36 10.39
C ALA A 119 -9.26 -12.27 11.25
N TYR A 120 -9.00 -12.56 12.53
CA TYR A 120 -8.33 -11.65 13.45
C TYR A 120 -6.89 -11.32 13.02
N ASN A 121 -6.13 -12.32 12.57
CA ASN A 121 -4.79 -12.10 12.05
C ASN A 121 -4.80 -11.17 10.83
N ARG A 122 -5.75 -11.36 9.90
CA ARG A 122 -5.94 -10.47 8.75
C ARG A 122 -6.30 -9.06 9.20
N PHE A 123 -7.20 -8.91 10.16
CA PHE A 123 -7.56 -7.61 10.72
C PHE A 123 -6.35 -6.88 11.32
N LYS A 124 -5.50 -7.61 12.06
CA LYS A 124 -4.29 -7.04 12.68
C LYS A 124 -3.20 -6.70 11.68
N THR A 125 -3.00 -7.50 10.63
CA THR A 125 -1.98 -7.21 9.60
C THR A 125 -2.46 -6.18 8.59
N THR A 126 -3.77 -6.06 8.38
CA THR A 126 -4.36 -5.07 7.48
C THR A 126 -4.43 -3.71 8.18
N SER A 127 -3.33 -2.97 8.15
CA SER A 127 -3.37 -1.57 8.55
C SER A 127 -3.90 -0.72 7.41
N TRP A 128 -5.08 -0.14 7.61
CA TRP A 128 -5.62 0.92 6.73
C TRP A 128 -4.83 2.25 6.86
N GLU A 129 -3.73 2.27 7.63
CA GLU A 129 -2.85 3.43 7.83
C GLU A 129 -1.89 3.71 6.68
N GLN A 130 -1.92 2.98 5.57
CA GLN A 130 -1.14 3.38 4.38
C GLN A 130 -1.51 4.79 3.87
N GLN A 131 -2.66 5.35 4.31
CA GLN A 131 -3.02 6.76 4.06
C GLN A 131 -2.58 7.74 5.16
N GLY A 132 -1.88 7.27 6.19
CA GLY A 132 -1.39 8.07 7.32
C GLY A 132 -2.52 8.70 8.16
N PRO A 133 -2.33 8.90 9.47
CA PRO A 133 -3.14 9.87 10.19
C PRO A 133 -2.91 11.25 9.56
N TYR A 134 -3.97 11.96 9.18
CA TYR A 134 -3.86 13.34 8.74
C TYR A 134 -3.20 14.15 9.86
N ASN A 135 -1.96 14.58 9.62
CA ASN A 135 -1.23 15.41 10.55
C ASN A 135 -1.41 16.87 10.09
N PRO A 136 -2.24 17.67 10.78
CA PRO A 136 -2.47 19.06 10.41
C PRO A 136 -1.19 19.92 10.46
N SER A 137 -0.11 19.41 11.06
CA SER A 137 1.18 20.09 11.18
C SER A 137 2.15 19.81 10.03
N SER A 138 1.94 18.75 9.23
CA SER A 138 2.88 18.35 8.17
C SER A 138 2.39 18.65 6.76
N GLU A 139 1.08 18.82 6.56
CA GLU A 139 0.51 19.18 5.26
C GLU A 139 -0.51 20.32 5.41
N PRO A 140 -0.54 21.28 4.46
CA PRO A 140 -1.59 22.30 4.44
C PRO A 140 -2.96 21.62 4.27
N PHE A 141 -3.95 22.09 5.01
CA PHE A 141 -5.32 21.58 4.95
C PHE A 141 -5.84 21.62 3.51
N SER A 142 -6.07 20.44 2.93
CA SER A 142 -6.77 20.28 1.66
C SER A 142 -8.09 19.56 1.90
N ARG A 143 -9.12 19.95 1.13
CA ARG A 143 -10.44 19.31 1.23
C ARG A 143 -10.34 17.80 0.91
N GLU A 144 -9.43 17.44 0.02
CA GLU A 144 -9.17 16.07 -0.41
C GLU A 144 -8.53 15.22 0.70
N SER A 145 -7.54 15.76 1.43
CA SER A 145 -6.89 15.03 2.54
C SER A 145 -7.84 14.84 3.72
N PHE A 146 -8.67 15.83 4.03
CA PHE A 146 -9.71 15.70 5.05
C PHE A 146 -10.81 14.70 4.67
N GLU A 147 -11.24 14.70 3.40
CA GLU A 147 -12.19 13.70 2.91
C GLU A 147 -11.59 12.29 2.91
N ALA A 148 -10.32 12.13 2.53
CA ALA A 148 -9.60 10.85 2.62
C ALA A 148 -9.54 10.35 4.07
N TYR A 149 -9.17 11.22 5.01
CA TYR A 149 -9.17 10.91 6.44
C TYR A 149 -10.55 10.50 6.95
N ARG A 150 -11.60 11.24 6.60
CA ARG A 150 -12.98 10.91 6.97
C ARG A 150 -13.40 9.55 6.42
N ARG A 151 -13.09 9.25 5.15
CA ARG A 151 -13.38 7.96 4.53
C ARG A 151 -12.60 6.84 5.22
N ALA A 152 -11.31 7.02 5.47
CA ALA A 152 -10.46 6.05 6.16
C ALA A 152 -10.99 5.72 7.58
N ASN A 153 -11.37 6.75 8.35
CA ASN A 153 -11.99 6.56 9.67
C ASN A 153 -13.35 5.87 9.59
N ALA A 154 -14.19 6.22 8.61
CA ALA A 154 -15.47 5.55 8.40
C ALA A 154 -15.28 4.06 8.04
N HIS A 155 -14.30 3.74 7.19
CA HIS A 155 -13.95 2.37 6.86
C HIS A 155 -13.41 1.61 8.07
N ARG A 156 -12.57 2.24 8.90
CA ARG A 156 -12.05 1.64 10.14
C ARG A 156 -13.16 1.35 11.14
N ALA A 157 -14.11 2.27 11.32
CA ALA A 157 -15.23 2.10 12.25
C ALA A 157 -16.25 1.07 11.76
N ARG A 158 -16.38 0.89 10.44
CA ARG A 158 -17.30 -0.05 9.81
C ARG A 158 -16.75 -1.48 9.82
N TYR A 159 -15.49 -1.66 9.42
CA TYR A 159 -14.84 -2.97 9.32
C TYR A 159 -14.02 -3.31 10.57
N ASP A 160 -14.45 -2.81 11.74
CA ASP A 160 -13.87 -3.24 13.00
C ASP A 160 -14.22 -4.71 13.26
N PHE A 161 -13.25 -5.48 13.75
CA PHE A 161 -13.40 -6.92 13.95
C PHE A 161 -14.55 -7.26 14.90
N THR A 162 -14.79 -6.43 15.91
CA THR A 162 -15.86 -6.62 16.90
C THR A 162 -17.27 -6.40 16.33
N LYS A 163 -17.39 -5.57 15.28
CA LYS A 163 -18.67 -5.20 14.67
C LYS A 163 -19.01 -6.03 13.44
N ASP A 164 -18.00 -6.31 12.61
CA ASP A 164 -18.17 -7.02 11.34
C ASP A 164 -17.15 -8.16 11.22
N GLU A 165 -17.33 -9.17 12.07
CA GLU A 165 -16.52 -10.39 12.02
C GLU A 165 -16.72 -11.14 10.69
N ALA A 166 -17.94 -11.08 10.14
CA ALA A 166 -18.29 -11.75 8.89
C ALA A 166 -17.39 -11.29 7.74
N PHE A 167 -17.10 -9.99 7.65
CA PHE A 167 -16.16 -9.43 6.68
C PHE A 167 -14.77 -10.06 6.74
N TRP A 168 -14.19 -10.17 7.92
CA TRP A 168 -12.83 -10.71 8.07
C TRP A 168 -12.78 -12.24 7.89
N SER A 169 -13.88 -12.91 8.21
CA SER A 169 -14.04 -14.36 8.01
C SER A 169 -14.30 -14.75 6.55
N ALA A 170 -14.77 -13.82 5.72
CA ALA A 170 -15.13 -14.07 4.33
C ALA A 170 -13.87 -14.37 3.49
N GLY A 171 -13.61 -15.67 3.29
CA GLY A 171 -12.50 -16.15 2.45
C GLY A 171 -12.95 -16.64 1.08
N THR A 172 -14.21 -17.03 0.96
CA THR A 172 -14.80 -17.51 -0.30
C THR A 172 -15.86 -16.55 -0.82
N TRP A 173 -16.16 -16.63 -2.11
CA TRP A 173 -17.27 -15.87 -2.70
C TRP A 173 -18.60 -16.17 -2.00
N ASN A 174 -18.78 -17.41 -1.53
CA ASN A 174 -19.97 -17.81 -0.79
C ASN A 174 -20.10 -17.06 0.55
N ASP A 175 -19.02 -16.97 1.32
CA ASP A 175 -19.03 -16.25 2.60
C ASP A 175 -19.31 -14.75 2.38
N TYR A 176 -18.70 -14.15 1.35
CA TYR A 176 -18.99 -12.76 0.97
C TYR A 176 -20.46 -12.56 0.58
N TYR A 177 -21.02 -13.51 -0.18
CA TYR A 177 -22.41 -13.47 -0.59
C TYR A 177 -23.36 -13.51 0.61
N GLN A 178 -23.10 -14.42 1.55
CA GLN A 178 -23.88 -14.55 2.78
C GLN A 178 -23.78 -13.28 3.64
N MET A 179 -22.58 -12.70 3.77
CA MET A 179 -22.39 -11.45 4.48
C MET A 179 -23.18 -10.30 3.82
N LYS A 180 -23.11 -10.16 2.49
CA LYS A 180 -23.71 -9.03 1.78
C LYS A 180 -25.22 -9.13 1.64
N TYR A 181 -25.74 -10.32 1.37
CA TYR A 181 -27.15 -10.55 1.05
C TYR A 181 -27.94 -11.26 2.15
N GLN A 182 -27.27 -11.65 3.24
CA GLN A 182 -27.87 -12.35 4.40
C GLN A 182 -28.68 -13.59 4.00
N ARG A 183 -28.30 -14.24 2.89
CA ARG A 183 -28.97 -15.41 2.34
C ARG A 183 -27.94 -16.44 1.87
N ALA A 184 -28.36 -17.71 1.87
CA ALA A 184 -27.56 -18.79 1.29
C ALA A 184 -27.24 -18.49 -0.19
N PRO A 185 -26.09 -18.95 -0.70
CA PRO A 185 -25.75 -18.79 -2.10
C PRO A 185 -26.81 -19.47 -2.97
N PRO A 186 -27.11 -18.92 -4.16
CA PRO A 186 -28.03 -19.56 -5.08
C PRO A 186 -27.51 -20.94 -5.44
N THR A 187 -28.35 -21.96 -5.27
CA THR A 187 -28.00 -23.33 -5.62
C THR A 187 -27.90 -23.48 -7.13
N LYS A 188 -27.22 -24.54 -7.60
CA LYS A 188 -27.09 -24.81 -9.05
C LYS A 188 -28.46 -24.88 -9.74
N GLU A 189 -29.48 -25.38 -9.05
CA GLU A 189 -30.85 -25.49 -9.56
C GLU A 189 -31.51 -24.12 -9.78
N GLU A 190 -31.28 -23.16 -8.89
CA GLU A 190 -31.80 -21.79 -9.05
C GLU A 190 -31.06 -21.03 -10.16
N LEU A 191 -29.77 -21.32 -10.36
CA LEU A 191 -29.00 -20.78 -11.48
C LEU A 191 -29.46 -21.35 -12.82
N GLU A 192 -29.72 -22.67 -12.90
CA GLU A 192 -30.23 -23.31 -14.12
C GLU A 192 -31.60 -22.75 -14.53
N LYS A 193 -32.48 -22.46 -13.56
CA LYS A 193 -33.78 -21.80 -13.84
C LYS A 193 -33.61 -20.38 -14.38
N ASN A 194 -32.58 -19.66 -13.94
CA ASN A 194 -32.33 -18.27 -14.32
C ASN A 194 -31.26 -18.10 -15.41
N LYS A 195 -30.74 -19.18 -15.99
CA LYS A 195 -29.58 -19.15 -16.89
C LYS A 195 -29.74 -18.21 -18.08
N TYR A 196 -30.93 -18.17 -18.68
CA TYR A 196 -31.20 -17.31 -19.83
C TYR A 196 -31.24 -15.82 -19.45
N LYS A 197 -31.74 -15.49 -18.25
CA LYS A 197 -31.74 -14.10 -17.75
C LYS A 197 -30.33 -13.62 -17.44
N ILE A 198 -29.51 -14.48 -16.83
CA ILE A 198 -28.10 -14.19 -16.54
C ILE A 198 -27.32 -14.05 -17.86
N LEU A 199 -27.50 -14.97 -18.81
CA LEU A 199 -26.85 -14.93 -20.12
C LEU A 199 -27.19 -13.64 -20.86
N PHE A 200 -28.47 -13.27 -20.92
CA PHE A 200 -28.89 -12.03 -21.55
C PHE A 200 -28.26 -10.80 -20.87
N GLY A 201 -28.21 -10.77 -19.54
CA GLY A 201 -27.57 -9.68 -18.79
C GLY A 201 -26.08 -9.54 -19.10
N VAL A 202 -25.34 -10.65 -19.15
CA VAL A 202 -23.91 -10.65 -19.49
C VAL A 202 -23.70 -10.21 -20.95
N LEU A 203 -24.52 -10.69 -21.88
CA LEU A 203 -24.45 -10.31 -23.29
C LEU A 203 -24.74 -8.81 -23.48
N ALA A 204 -25.78 -8.29 -22.80
CA ALA A 204 -26.13 -6.87 -22.85
C ALA A 204 -25.02 -5.97 -22.27
N PHE A 205 -24.42 -6.38 -21.15
CA PHE A 205 -23.28 -5.65 -20.57
C PHE A 205 -22.05 -5.70 -21.49
N GLY A 206 -21.78 -6.85 -22.11
CA GLY A 206 -20.70 -7.00 -23.10
C GLY A 206 -20.91 -6.10 -24.32
N ALA A 207 -22.14 -6.06 -24.86
CA ALA A 207 -22.48 -5.19 -25.98
C ALA A 207 -22.34 -3.71 -25.63
N LEU A 208 -22.73 -3.30 -24.42
CA LEU A 208 -22.54 -1.93 -23.92
C LEU A 208 -21.05 -1.57 -23.80
N ALA A 209 -20.25 -2.43 -23.19
CA ALA A 209 -18.82 -2.20 -23.04
C ALA A 209 -18.11 -2.10 -24.40
N PHE A 210 -18.47 -2.98 -25.34
CA PHE A 210 -17.93 -2.96 -26.70
C PHE A 210 -18.37 -1.71 -27.48
N GLY A 211 -19.63 -1.30 -27.34
CA GLY A 211 -20.12 -0.05 -27.92
C GLY A 211 -19.36 1.18 -27.41
N LEU A 212 -19.07 1.24 -26.10
CA LEU A 212 -18.24 2.30 -25.52
C LEU A 212 -16.80 2.28 -26.04
N GLN A 213 -16.21 1.10 -26.24
CA GLN A 213 -14.87 0.97 -26.84
C GLN A 213 -14.85 1.46 -28.30
N ILE A 214 -15.87 1.11 -29.09
CA ILE A 214 -16.01 1.60 -30.47
C ILE A 214 -16.16 3.12 -30.49
N MET A 215 -17.01 3.68 -29.64
CA MET A 215 -17.19 5.13 -29.54
C MET A 215 -15.87 5.84 -29.24
N SER A 216 -15.13 5.35 -28.23
CA SER A 216 -13.82 5.91 -27.87
C SER A 216 -12.79 5.75 -29.00
N ALA A 217 -12.85 4.64 -29.75
CA ALA A 217 -11.99 4.44 -30.90
C ALA A 217 -12.33 5.42 -32.04
N ILE A 218 -13.62 5.62 -32.34
CA ILE A 218 -14.07 6.57 -33.37
C ILE A 218 -13.64 8.00 -33.02
N ASP A 219 -13.80 8.44 -31.77
CA ASP A 219 -13.39 9.78 -31.33
C ASP A 219 -11.88 10.00 -31.52
N ARG A 220 -11.06 8.99 -31.18
CA ARG A 220 -9.61 9.04 -31.40
C ARG A 220 -9.26 9.08 -32.89
N THR A 221 -9.97 8.32 -33.73
CA THR A 221 -9.74 8.34 -35.19
C THR A 221 -10.13 9.67 -35.82
N ASN A 222 -11.23 10.29 -35.37
CA ASN A 222 -11.66 11.61 -35.85
C ASN A 222 -10.63 12.69 -35.50
N GLN A 223 -10.10 12.66 -34.27
CA GLN A 223 -9.02 13.56 -33.87
C GLN A 223 -7.76 13.35 -34.71
N TYR A 224 -7.36 12.10 -34.94
CA TYR A 224 -6.21 11.77 -35.79
C TYR A 224 -6.39 12.27 -37.23
N LEU A 225 -7.59 12.13 -37.80
CA LEU A 225 -7.90 12.60 -39.16
C LEU A 225 -7.80 14.13 -39.24
N ILE A 226 -8.38 14.85 -38.28
CA ILE A 226 -8.31 16.32 -38.21
C ILE A 226 -6.86 16.78 -38.08
N ASP A 227 -6.08 16.18 -37.19
CA ASP A 227 -4.66 16.50 -37.00
C ASP A 227 -3.83 16.23 -38.26
N THR A 228 -4.12 15.13 -38.95
CA THR A 228 -3.45 14.78 -40.21
C THR A 228 -3.75 15.79 -41.31
N HIS A 229 -5.01 16.19 -41.47
CA HIS A 229 -5.40 17.24 -42.41
C HIS A 229 -4.71 18.57 -42.10
N LYS A 230 -4.66 18.95 -40.83
CA LYS A 230 -3.99 20.18 -40.40
C LYS A 230 -2.49 20.16 -40.71
N LYS A 231 -1.80 19.05 -40.43
CA LYS A 231 -0.37 18.89 -40.77
C LYS A 231 -0.12 18.89 -42.28
N ASN A 232 -0.99 18.27 -43.07
CA ASN A 232 -0.89 18.30 -44.53
C ASN A 232 -1.04 19.74 -45.05
N LEU A 233 -2.06 20.48 -44.60
CA LEU A 233 -2.24 21.89 -44.95
C LEU A 233 -1.04 22.76 -44.54
N GLN A 234 -0.49 22.53 -43.35
CA GLN A 234 0.73 23.22 -42.90
C GLN A 234 1.92 22.88 -43.79
N SER A 235 2.12 21.60 -44.12
CA SER A 235 3.18 21.18 -45.02
C SER A 235 3.02 21.78 -46.42
N MET A 236 1.81 21.82 -46.97
CA MET A 236 1.52 22.48 -48.24
C MET A 236 1.80 23.98 -48.18
N ARG A 237 1.45 24.64 -47.06
CA ARG A 237 1.78 26.05 -46.84
C ARG A 237 3.28 26.28 -46.78
N ASP A 238 4.01 25.48 -46.00
CA ASP A 238 5.46 25.59 -45.86
C ASP A 238 6.18 25.32 -47.19
N LEU A 239 5.68 24.35 -47.96
CA LEU A 239 6.14 24.10 -49.33
C LEU A 239 5.85 25.30 -50.24
N ASN A 240 4.63 25.84 -50.21
CA ASN A 240 4.27 26.99 -51.04
C ASN A 240 5.13 28.21 -50.71
N VAL A 241 5.36 28.50 -49.41
CA VAL A 241 6.27 29.56 -48.95
C VAL A 241 7.71 29.32 -49.40
N SER A 242 8.11 28.05 -49.55
CA SER A 242 9.43 27.69 -50.08
C SER A 242 9.52 27.88 -51.60
N TYR A 243 8.42 27.67 -52.33
CA TYR A 243 8.33 27.85 -53.78
C TYR A 243 8.12 29.31 -54.20
N GLU A 244 7.37 30.10 -53.42
CA GLU A 244 7.23 31.56 -53.53
C GLU A 244 8.51 32.26 -53.03
N GLY A 245 9.66 31.75 -53.45
CA GLY A 245 10.95 32.42 -53.32
C GLY A 245 10.92 33.69 -54.16
N ASP A 246 10.58 34.80 -53.52
CA ASP A 246 10.84 36.14 -54.02
C ASP A 246 12.29 36.22 -54.53
N GLY A 247 12.47 36.68 -55.77
CA GLY A 247 13.72 36.61 -56.53
C GLY A 247 14.87 37.48 -55.99
N SER A 248 14.79 37.90 -54.72
CA SER A 248 15.70 38.82 -54.05
C SER A 248 16.66 38.16 -53.06
N TYR A 249 16.63 36.83 -52.86
CA TYR A 249 17.49 36.16 -51.88
C TYR A 249 18.88 35.81 -52.45
N SER A 250 19.93 36.01 -51.65
CA SER A 250 21.32 35.70 -52.01
C SER A 250 21.54 34.19 -52.15
N GLU A 251 22.47 33.75 -53.02
CA GLU A 251 22.79 32.32 -53.24
C GLU A 251 22.99 31.54 -51.92
N ALA A 252 23.55 32.19 -50.90
CA ALA A 252 23.80 31.59 -49.58
C ALA A 252 22.51 31.30 -48.81
N GLU A 253 21.46 32.10 -48.97
CA GLU A 253 20.17 31.90 -48.31
C GLU A 253 19.38 30.78 -48.97
N ASN A 254 19.47 30.65 -50.29
CA ASN A 254 18.91 29.51 -51.03
C ASN A 254 19.62 28.20 -50.62
N LEU A 255 20.94 28.24 -50.45
CA LEU A 255 21.71 27.10 -49.94
C LEU A 255 21.29 26.74 -48.51
N ARG A 256 21.10 27.74 -47.64
CA ARG A 256 20.62 27.53 -46.26
C ARG A 256 19.23 26.90 -46.22
N LYS A 257 18.28 27.40 -47.03
CA LYS A 257 16.93 26.82 -47.15
C LYS A 257 16.96 25.38 -47.64
N PHE A 258 17.81 25.07 -48.63
CA PHE A 258 18.03 23.70 -49.11
C PHE A 258 18.58 22.78 -48.01
N LEU A 259 19.58 23.24 -47.23
CA LEU A 259 20.16 22.46 -46.14
C LEU A 259 19.13 22.20 -45.03
N ILE A 260 18.28 23.18 -44.70
CA ILE A 260 17.18 23.03 -43.73
C ILE A 260 16.16 21.99 -44.23
N GLY A 261 15.72 22.09 -45.49
CA GLY A 261 14.78 21.12 -46.09
C GLY A 261 15.34 19.70 -46.11
N ARG A 262 16.61 19.54 -46.51
CA ARG A 262 17.29 18.23 -46.53
C ARG A 262 17.45 17.65 -45.13
N ARG A 263 17.83 18.46 -44.15
CA ARG A 263 17.94 18.02 -42.74
C ARG A 263 16.60 17.63 -42.15
N ALA A 264 15.52 18.38 -42.43
CA ALA A 264 14.19 18.01 -41.96
C ALA A 264 13.76 16.62 -42.49
N THR A 265 14.03 16.33 -43.77
CA THR A 265 13.74 15.01 -44.34
C THR A 265 14.64 13.89 -43.81
N MET A 266 15.91 14.19 -43.50
CA MET A 266 16.87 13.22 -42.94
C MET A 266 16.64 12.94 -41.46
N ARG A 267 16.25 13.95 -40.68
CA ARG A 267 15.97 13.84 -39.24
C ARG A 267 14.71 13.02 -38.95
N SER A 268 13.73 13.04 -39.86
CA SER A 268 12.58 12.13 -39.79
C SER A 268 12.94 10.65 -40.01
N LYS A 269 14.15 10.36 -40.51
CA LYS A 269 14.59 9.01 -40.87
C LYS A 269 15.61 8.43 -39.88
N ASN A 270 16.21 9.24 -39.02
CA ASN A 270 17.36 8.84 -38.19
C ASN A 270 17.12 9.15 -36.71
N ASP A 271 16.58 8.17 -35.97
CA ASP A 271 16.33 8.24 -34.52
C ASP A 271 17.55 7.78 -33.69
N GLY A 272 18.75 7.78 -34.26
CA GLY A 272 19.95 7.20 -33.65
C GLY A 272 21.16 8.12 -33.63
N PHE A 273 21.65 8.40 -32.40
CA PHE A 273 23.03 8.75 -32.01
C PHE A 273 23.70 10.02 -32.58
N GLY A 274 23.80 11.05 -31.72
CA GLY A 274 25.05 11.29 -30.98
C GLY A 274 26.17 12.16 -31.57
N GLU A 275 26.05 12.71 -32.78
CA GLU A 275 27.01 13.71 -33.27
C GLU A 275 26.39 15.12 -33.24
N GLU A 276 27.05 16.05 -32.54
CA GLU A 276 26.65 17.46 -32.49
C GLU A 276 26.87 18.07 -33.88
N GLU A 277 25.81 18.14 -34.67
CA GLU A 277 25.90 18.61 -36.06
C GLU A 277 26.43 20.06 -36.12
N PRO A 278 27.37 20.36 -37.05
CA PRO A 278 27.89 21.72 -37.22
C PRO A 278 26.78 22.72 -37.52
N SER A 279 26.87 23.88 -36.85
CA SER A 279 25.97 25.03 -37.01
C SER A 279 25.93 25.51 -38.47
N ASP A 280 24.73 25.83 -38.98
CA ASP A 280 24.51 26.29 -40.37
C ASP A 280 25.44 27.44 -40.76
N ASN A 281 25.67 28.37 -39.83
CA ASN A 281 26.54 29.52 -40.05
C ASN A 281 28.00 29.09 -40.26
N GLU A 282 28.44 28.02 -39.59
CA GLU A 282 29.80 27.49 -39.74
C GLU A 282 29.99 26.84 -41.12
N LEU A 283 29.00 26.07 -41.58
CA LEU A 283 29.02 25.46 -42.92
C LEU A 283 29.01 26.52 -44.03
N LEU A 284 28.15 27.53 -43.90
CA LEU A 284 28.09 28.65 -44.84
C LEU A 284 29.40 29.46 -44.84
N HIS A 285 29.98 29.69 -43.67
CA HIS A 285 31.27 30.38 -43.54
C HIS A 285 32.41 29.57 -44.17
N LYS A 286 32.46 28.25 -43.95
CA LYS A 286 33.43 27.36 -44.61
C LYS A 286 33.28 27.38 -46.13
N TYR A 287 32.06 27.34 -46.64
CA TYR A 287 31.79 27.40 -48.07
C TYR A 287 32.23 28.75 -48.67
N ALA A 288 31.87 29.87 -48.03
CA ALA A 288 32.29 31.20 -48.47
C ALA A 288 33.82 31.34 -48.49
N LYS A 289 34.50 30.89 -47.43
CA LYS A 289 35.97 30.90 -47.34
C LYS A 289 36.61 30.05 -48.45
N HIS A 290 36.04 28.88 -48.74
CA HIS A 290 36.54 28.02 -49.81
C HIS A 290 36.41 28.69 -51.19
N ARG A 291 35.31 29.41 -51.44
CA ARG A 291 35.07 30.12 -52.70
C ARG A 291 36.06 31.28 -52.88
N VAL A 292 36.30 32.06 -51.83
CA VAL A 292 37.30 33.16 -51.84
C VAL A 292 38.71 32.61 -52.12
N ASN A 293 39.12 31.57 -51.40
CA ASN A 293 40.44 30.94 -51.62
C ASN A 293 40.62 30.36 -53.03
N LYS A 294 39.53 30.05 -53.73
CA LYS A 294 39.57 29.61 -55.13
C LYS A 294 39.81 30.80 -56.07
N TRP A 295 39.20 31.94 -55.79
CA TRP A 295 39.45 33.18 -56.53
C TRP A 295 40.88 33.68 -56.32
N ASP A 296 41.37 33.70 -55.08
CA ASP A 296 42.74 34.13 -54.79
C ASP A 296 43.78 33.27 -55.52
N ARG A 297 43.55 31.95 -55.61
CA ARG A 297 44.41 31.05 -56.40
C ARG A 297 44.35 31.34 -57.89
N GLN A 298 43.17 31.57 -58.44
CA GLN A 298 43.02 31.93 -59.86
C GLN A 298 43.70 33.27 -60.18
N GLU A 299 43.65 34.23 -59.26
CA GLU A 299 44.30 35.53 -59.42
C GLU A 299 45.83 35.42 -59.34
N GLN A 300 46.36 34.57 -58.45
CA GLN A 300 47.78 34.24 -58.39
C GLN A 300 48.26 33.57 -59.69
N GLU A 301 47.56 32.53 -60.17
CA GLU A 301 47.85 31.87 -61.44
C GLU A 301 47.76 32.82 -62.65
N TRP A 302 46.88 33.83 -62.58
CA TRP A 302 46.76 34.84 -63.61
C TRP A 302 47.89 35.89 -63.55
N ASN A 303 48.33 36.28 -62.35
CA ASN A 303 49.47 37.17 -62.14
C ASN A 303 50.79 36.50 -62.54
N GLU A 304 50.98 35.23 -62.22
CA GLU A 304 52.15 34.44 -62.63
C GLU A 304 52.24 34.33 -64.16
N ARG A 305 51.11 34.08 -64.85
CA ARG A 305 51.06 34.11 -66.32
C ARG A 305 51.43 35.48 -66.90
N ARG A 306 51.00 36.59 -66.29
CA ARG A 306 51.40 37.93 -66.74
C ARG A 306 52.88 38.25 -66.50
N GLN A 307 53.50 37.64 -65.49
CA GLN A 307 54.94 37.81 -65.25
C GLN A 307 55.79 36.96 -66.19
N SER A 308 55.33 35.77 -66.60
CA SER A 308 56.01 34.95 -67.60
C SER A 308 55.99 35.55 -69.01
N ASP A 309 54.99 36.37 -69.33
CA ASP A 309 54.86 37.00 -70.65
C ASP A 309 55.69 38.30 -70.80
N ASN A 310 56.33 38.80 -69.73
CA ASN A 310 57.14 40.04 -69.71
C ASN A 310 58.66 39.80 -69.55
N LEU A 311 59.13 38.56 -69.71
CA LEU A 311 60.54 38.13 -69.73
C LEU A 311 60.92 37.59 -71.10
#